data_AF-A0A9P9Q9C4-F1
#
_entry.id   AF-A0A9P9Q9C4-F1
#
_cell.length_a   1.000
_cell.length_b   1.000
_cell.length_c   1.000
_cell.angle_alpha   90.00
_cell.angle_beta   90.00
_cell.angle_gamma   90.00
#
_symmetry.space_group_name_H-M   'P 1'
#
loop_
_entity.id
_entity.type
_entity.pdbx_description
1 polymer ?
#
loop_
_entity_poly.entity_id
_entity_poly.type
_entity_poly.pdbx_seq_one_letter_code
_entity_poly.pdbx_strand_id
1 'polypeptide(L)'
;MLLPSSQTWKTPSQPTQTPVPAPRFAATNPKLTADSLKLSRGAPKESLNDEPDSQPYRRSGSVSSASSMSIKDAFKHIRKPAQNDDIQSDPFTVPASQNLPGQVNKADMATFNAALLAFRSTVDFAKEKDHLLNHLTWRASHDAAGPLPCLHQATGCNPAKEKALRLVREDPSNLLTLNTSDGPSNEMLARSISACMAAEKFLHCAVLTQMPVPAGKVEGMYNLFCPKYSEAHVDKYAAGQRSLSILRPLGFRSNTFTARLSLPPRPMAFTTRAFKVPVYAGFRTTTLTTSAEECELELTVLGNGYVLLRMDLGLLLTGKKSERGDGTGEGVCMEFMGVKVKDAQGDEAVKWGVLEEEVKKNAAAHGADRKGGLRGKVGMGTSTGAEDTPTKKKRGRPSKAELERRMADKVKEAAARGGF
;
A
#
# COMPACT_ATOMS: atom_id res chain seq x y z
N MET A 1 -47.65 -4.52 -51.38
CA MET A 1 -48.83 -4.50 -50.49
C MET A 1 -48.94 -5.85 -49.80
N LEU A 2 -49.70 -5.91 -48.69
CA LEU A 2 -49.96 -7.09 -47.83
C LEU A 2 -48.86 -7.47 -46.81
N LEU A 3 -49.03 -6.93 -45.60
CA LEU A 3 -48.71 -7.59 -44.32
C LEU A 3 -49.73 -8.73 -44.09
N PRO A 4 -49.37 -9.83 -43.40
CA PRO A 4 -49.47 -9.92 -41.93
C PRO A 4 -48.21 -10.61 -41.32
N SER A 5 -48.04 -10.85 -40.02
CA SER A 5 -48.98 -11.07 -38.91
C SER A 5 -48.34 -10.72 -37.55
N SER A 6 -49.16 -10.26 -36.60
CA SER A 6 -48.76 -9.98 -35.23
C SER A 6 -48.61 -11.26 -34.40
N GLN A 7 -47.45 -11.44 -33.75
CA GLN A 7 -47.25 -12.48 -32.73
C GLN A 7 -47.45 -11.90 -31.33
N THR A 8 -48.38 -12.49 -30.57
CA THR A 8 -48.62 -12.19 -29.16
C THR A 8 -47.65 -12.96 -28.27
N TRP A 9 -46.85 -12.24 -27.48
CA TRP A 9 -45.92 -12.87 -26.54
C TRP A 9 -46.67 -13.32 -25.28
N LYS A 10 -46.62 -14.61 -24.98
CA LYS A 10 -47.17 -15.17 -23.73
C LYS A 10 -46.18 -14.96 -22.58
N THR A 11 -46.67 -14.42 -21.47
CA THR A 11 -45.92 -14.24 -20.23
C THR A 11 -45.58 -15.61 -19.61
N PRO A 12 -44.32 -15.92 -19.26
CA PRO A 12 -43.99 -17.14 -18.53
C PRO A 12 -44.42 -17.03 -17.05
N SER A 13 -45.04 -18.08 -16.54
CA SER A 13 -45.53 -18.21 -15.16
C SER A 13 -44.38 -18.36 -14.15
N GLN A 14 -44.48 -17.66 -13.01
CA GLN A 14 -43.53 -17.83 -11.89
C GLN A 14 -43.63 -19.22 -11.24
N PRO A 15 -42.51 -19.84 -10.83
CA PRO A 15 -42.53 -21.01 -9.97
C PRO A 15 -42.85 -20.63 -8.51
N THR A 16 -43.83 -21.33 -7.93
CA THR A 16 -44.23 -21.17 -6.52
C THR A 16 -43.12 -21.65 -5.58
N GLN A 17 -42.59 -20.76 -4.72
CA GLN A 17 -41.66 -21.16 -3.65
C GLN A 17 -42.42 -21.50 -2.37
N THR A 18 -42.18 -22.70 -1.83
CA THR A 18 -42.65 -23.12 -0.51
C THR A 18 -41.84 -22.45 0.61
N PRO A 19 -42.48 -21.91 1.67
CA PRO A 19 -41.77 -21.24 2.75
C PRO A 19 -41.04 -22.23 3.67
N VAL A 20 -39.76 -21.96 3.93
CA VAL A 20 -38.95 -22.67 4.93
C VAL A 20 -39.15 -22.01 6.30
N PRO A 21 -39.43 -22.76 7.39
CA PRO A 21 -39.67 -22.17 8.71
C PRO A 21 -38.36 -21.67 9.35
N ALA A 22 -38.40 -20.44 9.87
CA ALA A 22 -37.26 -19.80 10.54
C ALA A 22 -37.01 -20.37 11.96
N PRO A 23 -35.74 -20.45 12.42
CA PRO A 23 -35.41 -20.86 13.78
C PRO A 23 -35.85 -19.81 14.82
N ARG A 24 -36.59 -20.25 15.85
CA ARG A 24 -37.00 -19.42 16.98
C ARG A 24 -35.83 -19.19 17.94
N PHE A 25 -35.27 -17.98 17.96
CA PHE A 25 -34.41 -17.55 19.06
C PHE A 25 -35.26 -16.94 20.20
N ALA A 26 -35.05 -17.44 21.42
CA ALA A 26 -35.82 -17.03 22.58
C ALA A 26 -35.43 -15.62 23.05
N ALA A 27 -36.42 -14.72 23.14
CA ALA A 27 -36.24 -13.40 23.72
C ALA A 27 -36.32 -13.47 25.26
N THR A 28 -35.16 -13.51 25.93
CA THR A 28 -35.08 -13.32 27.38
C THR A 28 -34.73 -11.85 27.69
N ASN A 29 -35.74 -11.07 28.09
CA ASN A 29 -35.56 -9.71 28.58
C ASN A 29 -34.90 -9.71 29.97
N PRO A 30 -33.71 -9.10 30.18
CA PRO A 30 -33.24 -8.79 31.52
C PRO A 30 -34.00 -7.58 32.07
N LYS A 31 -34.75 -7.80 33.14
CA LYS A 31 -35.54 -6.78 33.84
C LYS A 31 -34.62 -5.82 34.59
N LEU A 32 -34.65 -4.53 34.24
CA LEU A 32 -34.02 -3.47 35.03
C LEU A 32 -34.66 -3.41 36.42
N THR A 33 -33.82 -3.45 37.45
CA THR A 33 -34.17 -3.02 38.81
C THR A 33 -33.09 -2.10 39.34
N ALA A 34 -33.49 -0.87 39.67
CA ALA A 34 -32.68 0.06 40.44
C ALA A 34 -32.73 -0.28 41.94
N ASP A 35 -31.92 0.43 42.71
CA ASP A 35 -31.90 0.49 44.18
C ASP A 35 -31.49 -0.76 44.96
N SER A 36 -30.21 -0.80 45.34
CA SER A 36 -29.91 -0.53 46.74
C SER A 36 -28.57 0.21 46.90
N LEU A 37 -28.50 1.08 47.91
CA LEU A 37 -27.43 2.06 48.13
C LEU A 37 -26.65 1.75 49.42
N LYS A 38 -25.35 2.10 49.44
CA LYS A 38 -24.43 2.16 50.62
C LYS A 38 -24.04 0.76 51.15
N LEU A 39 -22.76 0.50 51.48
CA LEU A 39 -22.03 1.12 52.58
C LEU A 39 -20.50 0.93 52.49
N SER A 40 -19.76 1.77 53.25
CA SER A 40 -18.38 1.60 53.79
C SER A 40 -17.24 1.10 52.89
N ARG A 41 -16.13 1.83 52.65
CA ARG A 41 -15.16 2.48 53.58
C ARG A 41 -14.18 1.50 54.23
N GLY A 42 -12.90 1.63 53.88
CA GLY A 42 -11.76 1.13 54.68
C GLY A 42 -11.09 -0.13 54.15
N ALA A 43 -10.05 0.03 53.34
CA ALA A 43 -9.06 -1.03 53.13
C ALA A 43 -8.05 -1.03 54.30
N PRO A 44 -7.75 -2.17 54.92
CA PRO A 44 -6.52 -2.35 55.69
C PRO A 44 -5.35 -2.56 54.72
N LYS A 45 -4.26 -1.84 54.93
CA LYS A 45 -2.94 -2.27 54.46
C LYS A 45 -2.49 -3.39 55.39
N GLU A 46 -2.09 -4.53 54.84
CA GLU A 46 -1.34 -5.52 55.60
C GLU A 46 -0.17 -6.00 54.74
N SER A 47 1.04 -5.82 55.26
CA SER A 47 2.31 -6.13 54.61
C SER A 47 2.86 -7.39 55.23
N LEU A 48 2.89 -8.49 54.47
CA LEU A 48 3.53 -9.73 54.89
C LEU A 48 4.80 -9.95 54.06
N ASN A 49 5.94 -9.55 54.62
CA ASN A 49 7.21 -10.21 54.34
C ASN A 49 7.36 -11.30 55.39
N ASP A 50 7.70 -12.52 54.99
CA ASP A 50 8.60 -13.38 55.76
C ASP A 50 9.19 -14.48 54.85
N GLU A 51 10.31 -15.04 55.30
CA GLU A 51 11.32 -15.77 54.51
C GLU A 51 10.94 -17.19 54.05
N PRO A 52 11.72 -17.82 53.13
CA PRO A 52 11.36 -19.10 52.53
C PRO A 52 11.62 -20.28 53.48
N ASP A 53 10.57 -21.03 53.79
CA ASP A 53 10.70 -22.28 54.54
C ASP A 53 11.36 -23.38 53.69
N SER A 54 12.23 -24.16 54.32
CA SER A 54 13.10 -25.13 53.66
C SER A 54 13.10 -26.47 54.39
N GLN A 55 12.46 -27.49 53.81
CA GLN A 55 12.73 -28.89 54.16
C GLN A 55 12.47 -29.88 53.01
N PRO A 56 13.10 -31.08 53.05
CA PRO A 56 13.37 -31.86 51.85
C PRO A 56 12.47 -33.10 51.70
N TYR A 57 12.30 -33.56 50.46
CA TYR A 57 11.87 -34.94 50.19
C TYR A 57 12.87 -35.69 49.30
N ARG A 58 13.50 -36.73 49.85
CA ARG A 58 14.37 -37.68 49.13
C ARG A 58 13.63 -38.98 48.87
N ARG A 59 13.64 -39.43 47.61
CA ARG A 59 13.88 -40.82 47.15
C ARG A 59 13.82 -40.80 45.61
N SER A 60 14.96 -40.84 44.92
CA SER A 60 15.77 -42.03 44.62
C SER A 60 15.17 -42.91 43.51
N GLY A 61 15.61 -42.64 42.28
CA GLY A 61 15.53 -43.53 41.12
C GLY A 61 16.76 -43.31 40.24
N SER A 62 17.78 -44.17 40.37
CA SER A 62 18.90 -44.31 39.42
C SER A 62 18.35 -44.94 38.11
N VAL A 63 18.88 -44.83 36.88
CA VAL A 63 20.20 -44.54 36.28
C VAL A 63 19.95 -43.91 34.87
N SER A 64 20.89 -43.30 34.11
CA SER A 64 22.34 -43.11 34.25
C SER A 64 22.87 -41.91 33.43
N SER A 65 24.13 -41.55 33.67
CA SER A 65 25.13 -40.98 32.74
C SER A 65 24.69 -40.22 31.46
N ALA A 66 24.57 -38.89 31.58
CA ALA A 66 24.87 -37.98 30.49
C ALA A 66 25.66 -36.76 31.04
N SER A 67 26.91 -36.65 30.59
CA SER A 67 27.92 -35.67 31.00
C SER A 67 27.43 -34.21 31.00
N SER A 68 27.89 -33.45 32.00
CA SER A 68 27.69 -32.01 32.15
C SER A 68 28.23 -31.21 30.95
N MET A 69 27.35 -30.86 30.01
CA MET A 69 27.67 -29.85 29.00
C MET A 69 27.63 -28.46 29.63
N SER A 70 28.75 -27.74 29.55
CA SER A 70 28.79 -26.32 29.93
C SER A 70 27.85 -25.52 29.03
N ILE A 71 27.22 -24.47 29.57
CA ILE A 71 26.41 -23.52 28.78
C ILE A 71 27.23 -22.97 27.60
N LYS A 72 28.55 -22.77 27.76
CA LYS A 72 29.44 -22.35 26.66
C LYS A 72 29.59 -23.40 25.55
N ASP A 73 29.47 -24.69 25.84
CA ASP A 73 29.50 -25.74 24.81
C ASP A 73 28.13 -25.97 24.17
N ALA A 74 27.03 -25.75 24.91
CA ALA A 74 25.69 -25.70 24.32
C ALA A 74 25.61 -24.64 23.19
N PHE A 75 26.21 -23.47 23.38
CA PHE A 75 26.30 -22.44 22.34
C PHE A 75 27.21 -22.80 21.14
N LYS A 76 28.19 -23.70 21.29
CA LYS A 76 29.01 -24.19 20.16
C LYS A 76 28.26 -25.19 19.28
N HIS A 77 27.29 -25.92 19.84
CA HIS A 77 26.48 -26.88 19.11
C HIS A 77 25.20 -26.28 18.50
N ILE A 78 24.90 -25.00 18.76
CA ILE A 78 24.04 -24.23 17.87
C ILE A 78 24.76 -24.14 16.53
N ARG A 79 24.39 -25.03 15.60
CA ARG A 79 24.77 -24.91 14.20
C ARG A 79 24.48 -23.47 13.80
N LYS A 80 25.50 -22.75 13.32
CA LYS A 80 25.28 -21.49 12.58
C LYS A 80 24.08 -21.74 11.67
N PRO A 81 23.05 -20.86 11.65
CA PRO A 81 22.02 -21.01 10.65
C PRO A 81 22.76 -21.09 9.33
N ALA A 82 22.52 -22.18 8.58
CA ALA A 82 23.03 -22.24 7.23
C ALA A 82 22.57 -20.93 6.57
N GLN A 83 23.48 -20.24 5.89
CA GLN A 83 23.01 -19.33 4.86
C GLN A 83 22.11 -20.18 3.99
N ASN A 84 20.80 -19.91 4.05
CA ASN A 84 19.87 -20.46 3.10
C ASN A 84 20.11 -19.68 1.81
N ASP A 85 21.25 -19.96 1.18
CA ASP A 85 21.51 -19.78 -0.24
C ASP A 85 20.66 -20.81 -1.00
N ASP A 86 19.36 -20.77 -0.72
CA ASP A 86 18.29 -21.34 -1.51
C ASP A 86 17.41 -20.14 -1.86
N ILE A 87 18.02 -19.24 -2.63
CA ILE A 87 17.35 -18.13 -3.31
C ILE A 87 16.21 -18.78 -4.05
N GLN A 88 15.00 -18.59 -3.51
CA GLN A 88 13.75 -18.90 -4.16
C GLN A 88 13.88 -18.34 -5.57
N SER A 89 14.02 -19.23 -6.57
CA SER A 89 14.50 -18.88 -7.91
C SER A 89 13.44 -18.05 -8.62
N ASP A 90 13.46 -16.76 -8.32
CA ASP A 90 12.71 -15.74 -8.98
C ASP A 90 13.00 -15.89 -10.49
N PRO A 91 11.99 -16.16 -11.33
CA PRO A 91 12.21 -16.34 -12.77
C PRO A 91 12.77 -15.07 -13.43
N PHE A 92 12.79 -13.95 -12.71
CA PHE A 92 13.36 -12.68 -13.11
C PHE A 92 14.82 -12.47 -12.64
N THR A 93 15.37 -13.37 -11.82
CA THR A 93 16.75 -13.34 -11.32
C THR A 93 17.62 -14.37 -12.05
N VAL A 94 18.44 -13.90 -13.00
CA VAL A 94 19.45 -14.72 -13.69
C VAL A 94 20.63 -14.96 -12.73
N PRO A 95 21.17 -16.19 -12.60
CA PRO A 95 22.31 -16.46 -11.73
C PRO A 95 23.54 -15.64 -12.16
N ALA A 96 24.09 -14.87 -11.22
CA ALA A 96 25.18 -13.95 -11.49
C ALA A 96 26.49 -14.70 -11.76
N SER A 97 26.91 -14.76 -13.03
CA SER A 97 28.27 -15.14 -13.40
C SER A 97 29.27 -14.17 -12.77
N GLN A 98 30.26 -14.68 -12.02
CA GLN A 98 31.32 -13.88 -11.41
C GLN A 98 32.13 -13.15 -12.50
N ASN A 99 31.85 -11.87 -12.71
CA ASN A 99 32.58 -11.02 -13.65
C ASN A 99 33.61 -10.17 -12.91
N LEU A 100 34.84 -10.16 -13.41
CA LEU A 100 35.93 -9.34 -12.88
C LEU A 100 35.65 -7.84 -13.00
N PRO A 101 36.14 -7.01 -12.08
CA PRO A 101 35.92 -5.56 -12.11
C PRO A 101 36.62 -4.92 -13.32
N GLY A 102 35.84 -4.32 -14.23
CA GLY A 102 36.34 -3.48 -15.31
C GLY A 102 35.79 -3.80 -16.70
N GLN A 103 35.23 -5.00 -16.92
CA GLN A 103 34.70 -5.37 -18.24
C GLN A 103 33.22 -4.97 -18.36
N VAL A 104 32.93 -3.93 -19.16
CA VAL A 104 31.56 -3.59 -19.56
C VAL A 104 31.11 -4.61 -20.60
N ASN A 105 30.75 -5.80 -20.13
CA ASN A 105 30.22 -6.90 -20.93
C ASN A 105 28.82 -6.54 -21.41
N LYS A 106 28.76 -5.76 -22.50
CA LYS A 106 27.54 -5.60 -23.31
C LYS A 106 27.18 -6.98 -23.85
N ALA A 107 26.13 -7.58 -23.30
CA ALA A 107 25.57 -8.79 -23.85
C ALA A 107 25.23 -8.57 -25.33
N ASP A 108 25.48 -9.57 -26.16
CA ASP A 108 25.11 -9.50 -27.58
C ASP A 108 23.59 -9.32 -27.73
N MET A 109 23.17 -8.64 -28.80
CA MET A 109 21.76 -8.34 -29.07
C MET A 109 20.92 -9.61 -29.19
N ALA A 110 21.46 -10.73 -29.70
CA ALA A 110 20.75 -12.00 -29.73
C ALA A 110 20.53 -12.56 -28.31
N THR A 111 21.53 -12.44 -27.43
CA THR A 111 21.44 -12.86 -26.02
C THR A 111 20.42 -12.02 -25.26
N PHE A 112 20.43 -10.70 -25.46
CA PHE A 112 19.44 -9.79 -24.88
C PHE A 112 18.01 -10.11 -25.35
N ASN A 113 17.81 -10.30 -26.66
CA ASN A 113 16.49 -10.62 -27.21
C ASN A 113 15.98 -11.99 -26.74
N ALA A 114 16.85 -13.00 -26.65
CA ALA A 114 16.48 -14.32 -26.12
C ALA A 114 16.07 -14.25 -24.64
N ALA A 115 16.84 -13.53 -23.81
CA ALA A 115 16.49 -13.30 -22.42
C ALA A 115 15.18 -12.53 -22.27
N LEU A 116 14.94 -11.50 -23.10
CA LEU A 116 13.71 -10.71 -23.09
C LEU A 116 12.47 -11.54 -23.51
N LEU A 117 12.61 -12.44 -24.47
CA LEU A 117 11.52 -13.34 -24.89
C LEU A 117 11.21 -14.38 -23.79
N ALA A 118 12.24 -14.98 -23.19
CA ALA A 118 12.09 -15.88 -22.05
C ALA A 118 11.39 -15.17 -20.87
N PHE A 119 11.84 -13.97 -20.52
CA PHE A 119 11.24 -13.10 -19.51
C PHE A 119 9.76 -12.87 -19.81
N ARG A 120 9.42 -12.41 -21.04
CA ARG A 120 8.04 -12.21 -21.49
C ARG A 120 7.15 -13.45 -21.42
N SER A 121 7.69 -14.64 -21.69
CA SER A 121 6.94 -15.90 -21.64
C SER A 121 6.45 -16.32 -20.24
N THR A 122 6.94 -15.67 -19.17
CA THR A 122 6.58 -16.02 -17.78
C THR A 122 5.17 -15.57 -17.39
N VAL A 123 4.57 -14.63 -18.11
CA VAL A 123 3.27 -14.02 -17.79
C VAL A 123 2.35 -14.06 -19.00
N ASP A 124 1.10 -14.49 -18.79
CA ASP A 124 0.04 -14.44 -19.80
C ASP A 124 -0.55 -13.02 -19.88
N PHE A 125 0.07 -12.19 -20.73
CA PHE A 125 -0.37 -10.80 -20.94
C PHE A 125 -1.77 -10.65 -21.55
N ALA A 126 -2.34 -11.69 -22.15
CA ALA A 126 -3.72 -11.64 -22.63
C ALA A 126 -4.68 -11.64 -21.43
N LYS A 127 -4.54 -12.63 -20.53
CA LYS A 127 -5.32 -12.68 -19.28
C LYS A 127 -5.06 -11.47 -18.39
N GLU A 128 -3.81 -10.99 -18.34
CA GLU A 128 -3.46 -9.83 -17.52
C GLU A 128 -4.10 -8.53 -18.04
N LYS A 129 -4.27 -8.39 -19.36
CA LYS A 129 -5.04 -7.30 -19.96
C LYS A 129 -6.54 -7.41 -19.61
N ASP A 130 -7.10 -8.62 -19.58
CA ASP A 130 -8.49 -8.81 -19.16
C ASP A 130 -8.69 -8.49 -17.67
N HIS A 131 -7.73 -8.87 -16.80
CA HIS A 131 -7.72 -8.47 -15.39
C HIS A 131 -7.63 -6.94 -15.23
N LEU A 132 -6.79 -6.26 -16.02
CA LEU A 132 -6.73 -4.79 -16.05
C LEU A 132 -8.07 -4.17 -16.50
N LEU A 133 -8.71 -4.71 -17.54
CA LEU A 133 -10.01 -4.23 -18.00
C LEU A 133 -11.08 -4.40 -16.91
N ASN A 134 -11.13 -5.56 -16.25
CA ASN A 134 -12.03 -5.82 -15.13
C ASN A 134 -11.78 -4.89 -13.93
N HIS A 135 -10.51 -4.55 -13.65
CA HIS A 135 -10.14 -3.59 -12.62
C HIS A 135 -10.63 -2.17 -12.95
N LEU A 136 -10.45 -1.73 -14.20
CA LEU A 136 -10.88 -0.41 -14.66
C LEU A 136 -12.41 -0.28 -14.73
N THR A 137 -13.12 -1.31 -15.23
CA THR A 137 -14.59 -1.32 -15.26
C THR A 137 -15.19 -1.37 -13.86
N TRP A 138 -14.61 -2.17 -12.95
CA TRP A 138 -15.01 -2.17 -11.55
C TRP A 138 -14.89 -0.77 -10.95
N ARG A 139 -13.72 -0.12 -11.07
CA ARG A 139 -13.51 1.22 -10.51
C ARG A 139 -14.44 2.27 -11.12
N ALA A 140 -14.66 2.22 -12.44
CA ALA A 140 -15.60 3.11 -13.13
C ALA A 140 -17.03 2.93 -12.63
N SER A 141 -17.49 1.68 -12.44
CA SER A 141 -18.84 1.40 -11.91
C SER A 141 -18.98 1.83 -10.44
N HIS A 142 -17.96 1.59 -9.62
CA HIS A 142 -17.93 1.98 -8.21
C HIS A 142 -17.97 3.51 -8.04
N ASP A 143 -17.21 4.25 -8.86
CA ASP A 143 -17.18 5.72 -8.87
C ASP A 143 -18.47 6.33 -9.43
N ALA A 144 -19.04 5.75 -10.50
CA ALA A 144 -20.31 6.20 -11.08
C ALA A 144 -21.49 6.05 -10.11
N ALA A 145 -21.45 5.07 -9.21
CA ALA A 145 -22.47 4.86 -8.19
C ALA A 145 -22.40 5.87 -7.01
N GLY A 146 -21.49 6.86 -7.05
CA GLY A 146 -21.49 8.00 -6.12
C GLY A 146 -20.72 7.76 -4.81
N PRO A 147 -20.94 8.55 -3.75
CA PRO A 147 -20.17 8.45 -2.51
C PRO A 147 -20.39 7.09 -1.81
N LEU A 148 -19.39 6.67 -1.03
CA LEU A 148 -19.48 5.52 -0.14
C LEU A 148 -20.46 5.78 1.02
N PRO A 149 -21.10 4.75 1.61
CA PRO A 149 -21.98 4.91 2.76
C PRO A 149 -21.21 5.27 4.02
N CYS A 150 -21.78 6.13 4.88
CA CYS A 150 -21.17 6.54 6.14
C CYS A 150 -21.19 5.40 7.16
N LEU A 151 -20.04 5.03 7.72
CA LEU A 151 -19.94 4.03 8.80
C LEU A 151 -20.10 4.62 10.22
N HIS A 152 -20.51 5.90 10.32
CA HIS A 152 -20.91 6.58 11.55
C HIS A 152 -19.90 6.36 12.70
N GLN A 153 -20.36 5.84 13.85
CA GLN A 153 -19.57 5.61 15.05
C GLN A 153 -18.39 4.65 14.80
N ALA A 154 -18.50 3.71 13.85
CA ALA A 154 -17.44 2.74 13.58
C ALA A 154 -16.16 3.38 13.01
N THR A 155 -16.25 4.48 12.27
CA THR A 155 -15.07 5.28 11.84
C THR A 155 -14.92 6.60 12.61
N GLY A 156 -15.76 6.84 13.61
CA GLY A 156 -15.81 8.09 14.36
C GLY A 156 -16.36 9.28 13.56
N CYS A 157 -17.05 9.02 12.44
CA CYS A 157 -17.76 10.02 11.64
C CYS A 157 -19.03 10.47 12.39
N ASN A 158 -19.34 11.75 12.32
CA ASN A 158 -20.60 12.32 12.81
C ASN A 158 -21.01 13.52 11.93
N PRO A 159 -22.30 13.92 11.93
CA PRO A 159 -22.79 14.96 11.03
C PRO A 159 -22.09 16.32 11.20
N ALA A 160 -21.63 16.65 12.42
CA ALA A 160 -20.91 17.89 12.69
C ALA A 160 -19.51 17.91 12.05
N LYS A 161 -18.76 16.81 12.18
CA LYS A 161 -17.45 16.61 11.55
C LYS A 161 -17.56 16.52 10.03
N GLU A 162 -18.61 15.87 9.53
CA GLU A 162 -18.86 15.78 8.09
C GLU A 162 -19.20 17.16 7.51
N LYS A 163 -20.05 17.95 8.18
CA LYS A 163 -20.30 19.35 7.80
C LYS A 163 -19.01 20.18 7.81
N ALA A 164 -18.16 20.01 8.82
CA ALA A 164 -16.86 20.69 8.89
C ALA A 164 -15.90 20.23 7.77
N LEU A 165 -15.89 18.95 7.40
CA LEU A 165 -15.11 18.41 6.29
C LEU A 165 -15.55 19.02 4.95
N ARG A 166 -16.87 19.19 4.74
CA ARG A 166 -17.42 19.87 3.56
C ARG A 166 -16.99 21.35 3.53
N LEU A 167 -17.15 22.08 4.63
CA LEU A 167 -16.73 23.48 4.75
C LEU A 167 -15.24 23.70 4.44
N VAL A 168 -14.34 22.81 4.91
CA VAL A 168 -12.89 22.89 4.62
C VAL A 168 -12.56 22.65 3.14
N ARG A 169 -13.46 22.02 2.37
CA ARG A 169 -13.28 21.81 0.92
C ARG A 169 -13.94 22.87 0.07
N GLU A 170 -15.07 23.39 0.53
CA GLU A 170 -15.75 24.53 -0.09
C GLU A 170 -14.85 25.78 0.03
N ASP A 171 -14.28 26.02 1.22
CA ASP A 171 -13.35 27.12 1.49
C ASP A 171 -12.01 26.60 2.08
N PRO A 172 -10.99 26.26 1.24
CA PRO A 172 -9.66 25.89 1.74
C PRO A 172 -8.90 27.06 2.41
N SER A 173 -9.42 28.29 2.30
CA SER A 173 -8.97 29.49 3.01
C SER A 173 -9.52 29.61 4.44
N ASN A 174 -10.58 28.86 4.80
CA ASN A 174 -11.15 28.88 6.14
C ASN A 174 -10.29 28.07 7.12
N LEU A 175 -9.24 28.70 7.63
CA LEU A 175 -8.26 28.18 8.59
C LEU A 175 -8.81 27.83 10.00
N LEU A 176 -10.13 27.72 10.17
CA LEU A 176 -10.77 27.32 11.43
C LEU A 176 -10.67 25.81 11.69
N THR A 177 -9.42 25.37 11.91
CA THR A 177 -9.03 24.34 12.89
C THR A 177 -9.98 23.14 13.05
N LEU A 178 -10.14 22.36 11.98
CA LEU A 178 -10.34 20.92 12.15
C LEU A 178 -9.04 20.28 12.67
N ASN A 179 -8.83 20.40 14.00
CA ASN A 179 -7.81 19.66 14.77
C ASN A 179 -8.10 18.15 14.85
N THR A 180 -8.69 17.56 13.81
CA THR A 180 -9.16 16.16 13.78
C THR A 180 -8.14 15.17 13.21
N SER A 181 -7.02 15.66 12.70
CA SER A 181 -5.90 14.85 12.21
C SER A 181 -4.61 15.65 12.34
N ASP A 182 -3.59 15.12 13.01
CA ASP A 182 -2.28 15.76 13.12
C ASP A 182 -1.73 16.06 11.72
N GLY A 183 -1.30 17.30 11.45
CA GLY A 183 -0.72 17.71 10.16
C GLY A 183 0.21 16.69 9.48
N PRO A 184 1.23 16.11 10.16
CA PRO A 184 2.10 15.09 9.56
C PRO A 184 1.37 13.82 9.08
N SER A 185 0.22 13.48 9.66
CA SER A 185 -0.56 12.30 9.27
C SER A 185 -1.24 12.46 7.91
N ASN A 186 -1.73 13.67 7.58
CA ASN A 186 -2.32 13.97 6.27
C ASN A 186 -1.27 14.03 5.16
N GLU A 187 -0.08 14.57 5.43
CA GLU A 187 1.02 14.52 4.46
C GLU A 187 1.51 13.09 4.19
N MET A 188 1.54 12.24 5.22
CA MET A 188 1.89 10.83 5.07
C MET A 188 0.82 10.08 4.27
N LEU A 189 -0.46 10.34 4.54
CA LEU A 189 -1.60 9.83 3.77
C LEU A 189 -1.48 10.22 2.29
N ALA A 190 -1.34 11.52 1.98
CA ALA A 190 -1.25 12.02 0.62
C ALA A 190 -0.05 11.42 -0.16
N ARG A 191 1.12 11.31 0.50
CA ARG A 191 2.31 10.64 -0.08
C ARG A 191 2.11 9.15 -0.31
N SER A 192 1.39 8.46 0.58
CA SER A 192 1.10 7.03 0.46
C SER A 192 0.15 6.76 -0.70
N ILE A 193 -0.90 7.57 -0.84
CA ILE A 193 -1.87 7.50 -1.94
C ILE A 193 -1.19 7.77 -3.28
N SER A 194 -0.38 8.84 -3.39
CA SER A 194 0.29 9.16 -4.65
C SER A 194 1.31 8.09 -5.07
N ALA A 195 2.00 7.47 -4.10
CA ALA A 195 2.91 6.36 -4.35
C ALA A 195 2.18 5.08 -4.82
N CYS A 196 1.02 4.75 -4.24
CA CYS A 196 0.18 3.64 -4.72
C CYS A 196 -0.34 3.90 -6.15
N MET A 197 -0.83 5.11 -6.43
CA MET A 197 -1.28 5.50 -7.77
C MET A 197 -0.14 5.44 -8.80
N ALA A 198 1.08 5.80 -8.41
CA ALA A 198 2.27 5.65 -9.25
C ALA A 198 2.61 4.17 -9.53
N ALA A 199 2.55 3.30 -8.52
CA ALA A 199 2.76 1.86 -8.67
C ALA A 199 1.71 1.21 -9.59
N GLU A 200 0.43 1.59 -9.43
CA GLU A 200 -0.65 1.10 -10.29
C GLU A 200 -0.48 1.57 -11.75
N LYS A 201 -0.14 2.85 -11.96
CA LYS A 201 0.14 3.40 -13.29
C LYS A 201 1.36 2.74 -13.94
N PHE A 202 2.40 2.44 -13.16
CA PHE A 202 3.57 1.68 -13.63
C PHE A 202 3.15 0.29 -14.11
N LEU A 203 2.35 -0.42 -13.32
CA LEU A 203 1.85 -1.76 -13.67
C LEU A 203 0.96 -1.73 -14.92
N HIS A 204 0.06 -0.75 -15.04
CA HIS A 204 -0.73 -0.52 -16.26
C HIS A 204 0.16 -0.38 -17.50
N CYS A 205 1.21 0.44 -17.44
CA CYS A 205 2.18 0.55 -18.52
C CYS A 205 2.97 -0.75 -18.76
N ALA A 206 3.30 -1.50 -17.72
CA ALA A 206 3.98 -2.79 -17.82
C ALA A 206 3.15 -3.83 -18.57
N VAL A 207 1.84 -3.93 -18.29
CA VAL A 207 0.90 -4.80 -19.02
C VAL A 207 0.82 -4.41 -20.50
N LEU A 208 0.69 -3.11 -20.80
CA LEU A 208 0.65 -2.62 -22.20
C LEU A 208 1.95 -2.84 -22.98
N THR A 209 3.10 -2.81 -22.31
CA THR A 209 4.43 -3.01 -22.92
C THR A 209 4.89 -4.47 -22.92
N GLN A 210 4.06 -5.37 -22.38
CA GLN A 210 4.39 -6.78 -22.14
C GLN A 210 5.72 -6.90 -21.37
N MET A 211 5.79 -6.22 -20.23
CA MET A 211 6.92 -6.27 -19.30
C MET A 211 6.46 -6.95 -18.01
N PRO A 212 6.91 -8.17 -17.72
CA PRO A 212 6.70 -8.80 -16.43
C PRO A 212 7.27 -7.95 -15.30
N VAL A 213 6.56 -7.91 -14.17
CA VAL A 213 6.99 -7.22 -12.96
C VAL A 213 7.06 -8.26 -11.83
N PRO A 214 8.19 -8.41 -11.10
CA PRO A 214 8.23 -9.28 -9.92
C PRO A 214 7.23 -8.83 -8.85
N ALA A 215 6.55 -9.77 -8.19
CA ALA A 215 5.77 -9.44 -6.99
C ALA A 215 6.67 -8.96 -5.84
N GLY A 216 7.92 -9.45 -5.82
CA GLY A 216 8.90 -9.17 -4.77
C GLY A 216 8.53 -9.82 -3.44
N LYS A 217 9.10 -9.31 -2.34
CA LYS A 217 8.83 -9.80 -0.98
C LYS A 217 7.48 -9.28 -0.45
N VAL A 218 6.43 -10.05 -0.70
CA VAL A 218 5.04 -9.80 -0.27
C VAL A 218 4.85 -9.90 1.27
N GLU A 219 5.79 -10.52 1.98
CA GLU A 219 5.79 -10.55 3.44
C GLU A 219 6.10 -9.19 4.05
N GLY A 220 5.34 -8.81 5.07
CA GLY A 220 5.52 -7.56 5.80
C GLY A 220 4.24 -7.05 6.45
N MET A 221 4.30 -5.82 6.96
CA MET A 221 3.14 -5.07 7.44
C MET A 221 2.82 -3.97 6.43
N TYR A 222 1.55 -3.84 6.07
CA TYR A 222 1.05 -2.84 5.13
C TYR A 222 0.09 -1.91 5.86
N ASN A 223 0.31 -0.59 5.77
CA ASN A 223 -0.67 0.39 6.23
C ASN A 223 -1.73 0.58 5.13
N LEU A 224 -3.00 0.52 5.52
CA LEU A 224 -4.14 0.56 4.60
C LEU A 224 -4.81 1.94 4.62
N PHE A 225 -4.98 2.51 3.43
CA PHE A 225 -5.55 3.83 3.20
C PHE A 225 -6.76 3.69 2.26
N CYS A 226 -7.91 4.31 2.56
CA CYS A 226 -9.05 4.36 1.63
C CYS A 226 -9.27 5.81 1.16
N PRO A 227 -8.77 6.20 -0.04
CA PRO A 227 -8.92 7.56 -0.55
C PRO A 227 -10.38 7.94 -0.68
N LYS A 228 -11.18 7.11 -1.37
CA LYS A 228 -12.61 7.34 -1.64
C LYS A 228 -13.46 7.49 -0.38
N TYR A 229 -13.13 6.77 0.70
CA TYR A 229 -13.83 6.92 1.98
C TYR A 229 -13.41 8.20 2.70
N SER A 230 -12.12 8.55 2.66
CA SER A 230 -11.59 9.81 3.22
C SER A 230 -12.05 11.04 2.41
N GLU A 231 -12.39 10.84 1.12
CA GLU A 231 -13.10 11.79 0.29
C GLU A 231 -14.54 11.96 0.79
N ALA A 232 -15.37 10.93 0.92
CA ALA A 232 -16.75 11.13 1.34
C ALA A 232 -16.94 11.49 2.84
N HIS A 233 -16.10 10.96 3.73
CA HIS A 233 -16.36 10.90 5.18
C HIS A 233 -15.16 11.25 6.05
N VAL A 234 -15.43 11.62 7.31
CA VAL A 234 -14.39 11.74 8.34
C VAL A 234 -14.08 10.36 8.91
N ASP A 235 -12.82 9.95 8.77
CA ASP A 235 -12.34 8.65 9.20
C ASP A 235 -11.17 8.80 10.17
N LYS A 236 -11.40 8.49 11.45
CA LYS A 236 -10.38 8.53 12.50
C LYS A 236 -9.18 7.61 12.21
N TYR A 237 -9.38 6.57 11.39
CA TYR A 237 -8.39 5.52 11.15
C TYR A 237 -7.75 5.60 9.75
N ALA A 238 -8.11 6.61 8.95
CA ALA A 238 -7.61 6.79 7.58
C ALA A 238 -6.09 7.02 7.51
N ALA A 239 -5.47 7.55 8.56
CA ALA A 239 -4.03 7.81 8.64
C ALA A 239 -3.15 6.53 8.77
N GLY A 240 -3.55 5.41 8.17
CA GLY A 240 -2.79 4.16 8.17
C GLY A 240 -2.88 3.38 9.50
N GLN A 241 -3.88 3.64 10.34
CA GLN A 241 -4.10 2.88 11.58
C GLN A 241 -4.72 1.50 11.32
N ARG A 242 -5.32 1.30 10.15
CA ARG A 242 -5.68 -0.03 9.63
C ARG A 242 -4.43 -0.66 9.01
N SER A 243 -4.18 -1.94 9.30
CA SER A 243 -3.01 -2.63 8.76
C SER A 243 -3.29 -4.06 8.35
N LEU A 244 -2.58 -4.51 7.32
CA LEU A 244 -2.56 -5.90 6.84
C LEU A 244 -1.15 -6.44 7.06
N SER A 245 -0.99 -7.43 7.94
CA SER A 245 0.28 -8.14 8.09
C SER A 245 0.22 -9.45 7.31
N ILE A 246 1.08 -9.61 6.30
CA ILE A 246 1.21 -10.84 5.49
C ILE A 246 2.44 -11.61 5.98
N LEU A 247 2.23 -12.89 6.31
CA LEU A 247 3.19 -13.78 6.94
C LEU A 247 3.25 -15.11 6.19
N ARG A 248 4.46 -15.61 5.89
CA ARG A 248 4.66 -16.98 5.40
C ARG A 248 4.67 -17.96 6.59
N PRO A 249 3.79 -18.97 6.65
CA PRO A 249 3.80 -19.93 7.74
C PRO A 249 5.09 -20.78 7.72
N LEU A 250 5.64 -21.07 8.90
CA LEU A 250 6.86 -21.88 9.05
C LEU A 250 6.67 -23.27 8.41
N GLY A 251 7.69 -23.74 7.70
CA GLY A 251 7.68 -25.04 7.00
C GLY A 251 7.13 -25.01 5.57
N PHE A 252 6.43 -23.95 5.14
CA PHE A 252 5.92 -23.83 3.77
C PHE A 252 6.99 -23.24 2.83
N ARG A 253 7.47 -24.04 1.87
CA ARG A 253 8.42 -23.60 0.82
C ARG A 253 7.74 -22.92 -0.38
N SER A 254 6.43 -23.05 -0.50
CA SER A 254 5.61 -22.45 -1.58
C SER A 254 5.28 -20.97 -1.35
N ASN A 255 4.77 -20.28 -2.38
CA ASN A 255 4.06 -18.99 -2.28
C ASN A 255 2.71 -19.09 -1.55
N THR A 256 2.69 -19.69 -0.36
CA THR A 256 1.50 -19.82 0.50
C THR A 256 1.69 -18.91 1.70
N PHE A 257 0.72 -18.02 1.91
CA PHE A 257 0.77 -16.98 2.93
C PHE A 257 -0.48 -17.05 3.81
N THR A 258 -0.38 -16.42 4.97
CA THR A 258 -1.50 -16.10 5.86
C THR A 258 -1.45 -14.61 6.15
N ALA A 259 -2.60 -13.99 6.42
CA ALA A 259 -2.66 -12.58 6.72
C ALA A 259 -3.40 -12.30 8.03
N ARG A 260 -3.06 -11.19 8.67
CA ARG A 260 -3.72 -10.65 9.86
C ARG A 260 -4.10 -9.20 9.60
N LEU A 261 -5.40 -8.95 9.51
CA LEU A 261 -6.00 -7.67 9.17
C LEU A 261 -6.49 -6.97 10.45
N SER A 262 -5.86 -5.86 10.80
CA SER A 262 -6.22 -5.01 11.94
C SER A 262 -7.16 -3.88 11.49
N LEU A 263 -8.38 -3.84 12.03
CA LEU A 263 -9.39 -2.82 11.74
C LEU A 263 -9.92 -2.18 13.04
N PRO A 264 -9.23 -1.16 13.57
CA PRO A 264 -9.78 -0.33 14.64
C PRO A 264 -11.18 0.21 14.26
N PRO A 265 -12.13 0.28 15.20
CA PRO A 265 -12.00 0.09 16.65
C PRO A 265 -12.03 -1.37 17.14
N ARG A 266 -12.12 -2.38 16.26
CA ARG A 266 -12.15 -3.78 16.70
C ARG A 266 -10.81 -4.12 17.39
N PRO A 267 -10.80 -4.63 18.64
CA PRO A 267 -9.57 -4.93 19.36
C PRO A 267 -8.89 -6.22 18.87
N MET A 268 -9.66 -7.11 18.23
CA MET A 268 -9.17 -8.33 17.61
C MET A 268 -8.99 -8.11 16.10
N ALA A 269 -7.84 -8.56 15.59
CA ALA A 269 -7.52 -8.54 14.17
C ALA A 269 -7.93 -9.86 13.50
N PHE A 270 -8.48 -9.78 12.29
CA PHE A 270 -8.97 -10.93 11.52
C PHE A 270 -7.80 -11.70 10.93
N THR A 271 -7.67 -12.98 11.29
CA THR A 271 -6.75 -13.89 10.62
C THR A 271 -7.40 -14.45 9.35
N THR A 272 -6.64 -14.61 8.27
CA THR A 272 -7.11 -15.30 7.06
C THR A 272 -6.71 -16.78 7.07
N ARG A 273 -7.46 -17.58 6.31
CA ARG A 273 -7.00 -18.90 5.83
C ARG A 273 -5.75 -18.74 4.96
N ALA A 274 -5.05 -19.84 4.73
CA ALA A 274 -3.87 -19.85 3.86
C ALA A 274 -4.28 -19.58 2.40
N PHE A 275 -3.58 -18.67 1.73
CA PHE A 275 -3.83 -18.25 0.35
C PHE A 275 -2.53 -18.27 -0.48
N LYS A 276 -2.66 -18.28 -1.80
CA LYS A 276 -1.51 -18.32 -2.72
C LYS A 276 -1.41 -17.04 -3.54
N VAL A 277 -0.24 -16.40 -3.52
CA VAL A 277 0.01 -15.16 -4.28
C VAL A 277 0.80 -15.48 -5.56
N PRO A 278 0.47 -14.88 -6.72
CA PRO A 278 1.27 -14.98 -7.93
C PRO A 278 2.75 -14.59 -7.73
N VAL A 279 3.65 -15.13 -8.55
CA VAL A 279 5.10 -14.80 -8.51
C VAL A 279 5.37 -13.40 -9.07
N TYR A 280 4.49 -12.93 -9.97
CA TYR A 280 4.54 -11.64 -10.62
C TYR A 280 3.48 -10.68 -10.04
N ALA A 281 3.75 -9.38 -10.10
CA ALA A 281 2.78 -8.33 -9.81
C ALA A 281 1.80 -8.17 -10.98
N GLY A 282 0.53 -7.93 -10.66
CA GLY A 282 -0.57 -7.92 -11.63
C GLY A 282 -1.88 -7.42 -11.03
N PHE A 283 -2.83 -7.09 -11.89
CA PHE A 283 -4.23 -6.79 -11.59
C PHE A 283 -5.05 -8.04 -11.25
N ARG A 284 -4.46 -9.24 -11.38
CA ARG A 284 -5.05 -10.49 -10.89
C ARG A 284 -5.32 -10.41 -9.38
N THR A 285 -6.60 -10.48 -9.01
CA THR A 285 -7.05 -10.59 -7.63
C THR A 285 -6.78 -11.97 -7.04
N THR A 286 -6.50 -12.01 -5.74
CA THR A 286 -6.37 -13.21 -4.91
C THR A 286 -7.37 -13.13 -3.78
N THR A 287 -8.36 -14.03 -3.76
CA THR A 287 -9.35 -14.06 -2.67
C THR A 287 -8.72 -14.52 -1.37
N LEU A 288 -8.93 -13.76 -0.30
CA LEU A 288 -8.59 -14.08 1.08
C LEU A 288 -9.88 -14.36 1.85
N THR A 289 -9.98 -15.50 2.53
CA THR A 289 -11.12 -15.80 3.41
C THR A 289 -10.70 -15.64 4.87
N THR A 290 -11.44 -14.85 5.64
CA THR A 290 -11.21 -14.74 7.10
C THR A 290 -11.56 -16.06 7.81
N SER A 291 -10.77 -16.46 8.81
CA SER A 291 -10.86 -17.80 9.41
C SER A 291 -12.09 -17.99 10.31
N ALA A 292 -12.56 -16.92 10.94
CA ALA A 292 -13.62 -16.95 11.96
C ALA A 292 -14.98 -16.43 11.47
N GLU A 293 -14.98 -15.43 10.58
CA GLU A 293 -16.20 -14.77 10.09
C GLU A 293 -16.52 -15.14 8.62
N GLU A 294 -15.66 -15.97 7.99
CA GLU A 294 -15.74 -16.43 6.59
C GLU A 294 -15.92 -15.34 5.53
N CYS A 295 -15.73 -14.07 5.90
CA CYS A 295 -15.76 -12.92 5.01
C CYS A 295 -14.64 -13.00 3.97
N GLU A 296 -14.98 -12.72 2.72
CA GLU A 296 -14.06 -12.66 1.59
C GLU A 296 -13.48 -11.26 1.39
N LEU A 297 -12.20 -11.20 1.05
CA LEU A 297 -11.44 -9.99 0.74
C LEU A 297 -10.70 -10.24 -0.59
N GLU A 298 -10.51 -9.23 -1.44
CA GLU A 298 -9.70 -9.38 -2.66
C GLU A 298 -8.35 -8.67 -2.50
N LEU A 299 -7.25 -9.39 -2.66
CA LEU A 299 -5.88 -8.84 -2.64
C LEU A 299 -5.28 -8.81 -4.05
N THR A 300 -4.89 -7.63 -4.50
CA THR A 300 -4.14 -7.42 -5.75
C THR A 300 -2.73 -6.94 -5.41
N VAL A 301 -1.70 -7.58 -5.96
CA VAL A 301 -0.30 -7.25 -5.65
C VAL A 301 0.29 -6.41 -6.78
N LEU A 302 0.53 -5.13 -6.48
CA LEU A 302 1.12 -4.18 -7.44
C LEU A 302 2.65 -4.28 -7.53
N GLY A 303 3.28 -5.09 -6.66
CA GLY A 303 4.73 -5.26 -6.55
C GLY A 303 5.39 -4.16 -5.73
N ASN A 304 6.71 -4.26 -5.53
CA ASN A 304 7.55 -3.21 -4.92
C ASN A 304 7.07 -2.68 -3.55
N GLY A 305 6.34 -3.51 -2.78
CA GLY A 305 5.77 -3.14 -1.48
C GLY A 305 4.40 -2.45 -1.55
N TYR A 306 3.70 -2.51 -2.67
CA TYR A 306 2.35 -1.96 -2.86
C TYR A 306 1.31 -3.05 -3.12
N VAL A 307 0.13 -2.90 -2.53
CA VAL A 307 -1.02 -3.78 -2.73
C VAL A 307 -2.32 -2.97 -2.82
N LEU A 308 -3.35 -3.53 -3.45
CA LEU A 308 -4.74 -3.11 -3.27
C LEU A 308 -5.47 -4.20 -2.51
N LEU A 309 -6.31 -3.83 -1.55
CA LEU A 309 -7.17 -4.72 -0.78
C LEU A 309 -8.61 -4.24 -0.91
N ARG A 310 -9.53 -5.07 -1.41
CA ARG A 310 -10.95 -4.77 -1.47
C ARG A 310 -11.71 -5.56 -0.41
N MET A 311 -12.58 -4.88 0.34
CA MET A 311 -13.39 -5.48 1.40
C MET A 311 -14.60 -4.63 1.77
N ASP A 312 -15.69 -5.26 2.21
CA ASP A 312 -16.80 -4.57 2.87
C ASP A 312 -16.37 -4.21 4.31
N LEU A 313 -15.95 -2.96 4.51
CA LEU A 313 -15.51 -2.47 5.82
C LEU A 313 -16.65 -2.44 6.84
N GLY A 314 -17.89 -2.16 6.42
CA GLY A 314 -19.05 -2.17 7.30
C GLY A 314 -19.39 -3.57 7.79
N LEU A 315 -19.26 -4.60 6.95
CA LEU A 315 -19.42 -5.99 7.36
C LEU A 315 -18.42 -6.37 8.47
N LEU A 316 -17.14 -6.08 8.27
CA LEU A 316 -16.07 -6.41 9.22
C LEU A 316 -16.14 -5.61 10.53
N LEU A 317 -16.61 -4.36 10.49
CA LEU A 317 -16.73 -3.50 11.68
C LEU A 317 -18.05 -3.65 12.44
N THR A 318 -19.17 -3.91 11.74
CA THR A 318 -20.53 -3.86 12.32
C THR A 318 -21.28 -5.19 12.28
N GLY A 319 -20.78 -6.20 11.56
CA GLY A 319 -21.46 -7.47 11.34
C GLY A 319 -22.62 -7.40 10.33
N LYS A 320 -22.85 -6.23 9.71
CA LYS A 320 -23.87 -6.01 8.68
C LYS A 320 -23.20 -5.50 7.41
N LYS A 321 -23.65 -5.99 6.24
CA LYS A 321 -23.15 -5.50 4.95
C LYS A 321 -23.35 -3.99 4.83
N SER A 322 -22.39 -3.31 4.22
CA SER A 322 -22.52 -1.88 3.94
C SER A 322 -23.57 -1.68 2.85
N GLU A 323 -24.80 -1.32 3.20
CA GLU A 323 -25.80 -0.93 2.21
C GLU A 323 -25.53 0.51 1.74
N ARG A 324 -25.55 0.74 0.42
CA ARG A 324 -25.74 2.09 -0.11
C ARG A 324 -27.18 2.54 0.23
N GLY A 325 -27.41 3.85 0.31
CA GLY A 325 -28.70 4.42 0.76
C GLY A 325 -29.92 4.09 -0.13
N ASP A 326 -29.70 3.34 -1.19
CA ASP A 326 -30.63 2.99 -2.27
C ASP A 326 -31.45 1.73 -1.94
N GLY A 327 -31.14 1.04 -0.83
CA GLY A 327 -31.92 -0.10 -0.31
C GLY A 327 -31.83 -1.39 -1.13
N THR A 328 -30.93 -1.46 -2.11
CA THR A 328 -30.77 -2.61 -3.03
C THR A 328 -30.07 -3.83 -2.42
N GLY A 329 -29.57 -3.74 -1.19
CA GLY A 329 -28.96 -4.87 -0.46
C GLY A 329 -27.61 -5.35 -0.99
N GLU A 330 -27.07 -4.74 -2.04
CA GLU A 330 -25.72 -5.01 -2.54
C GLU A 330 -24.68 -4.43 -1.57
N GLY A 331 -23.79 -5.30 -1.08
CA GLY A 331 -22.75 -4.91 -0.12
C GLY A 331 -21.68 -4.05 -0.78
N VAL A 332 -21.47 -2.85 -0.26
CA VAL A 332 -20.50 -1.88 -0.78
C VAL A 332 -19.08 -2.30 -0.40
N CYS A 333 -18.34 -2.79 -1.39
CA CYS A 333 -16.94 -3.17 -1.25
C CYS A 333 -16.02 -1.95 -1.44
N MET A 334 -15.20 -1.64 -0.44
CA MET A 334 -14.30 -0.49 -0.44
C MET A 334 -12.88 -0.88 -0.86
N GLU A 335 -12.24 -0.07 -1.72
CA GLU A 335 -10.84 -0.27 -2.14
C GLU A 335 -9.87 0.44 -1.18
N PHE A 336 -8.91 -0.32 -0.64
CA PHE A 336 -7.83 0.15 0.20
C PHE A 336 -6.49 0.02 -0.52
N MET A 337 -5.74 1.11 -0.53
CA MET A 337 -4.35 1.17 -0.97
C MET A 337 -3.44 0.78 0.19
N GLY A 338 -2.63 -0.26 0.01
CA GLY A 338 -1.71 -0.78 1.03
C GLY A 338 -0.25 -0.45 0.71
N VAL A 339 0.45 0.19 1.65
CA VAL A 339 1.88 0.53 1.55
C VAL A 339 2.68 -0.25 2.59
N LYS A 340 3.70 -1.00 2.15
CA LYS A 340 4.60 -1.77 3.01
C LYS A 340 5.42 -0.85 3.94
N VAL A 341 5.22 -1.02 5.24
CA VAL A 341 6.01 -0.43 6.32
C VAL A 341 7.38 -1.08 6.34
N LYS A 342 8.40 -0.28 6.63
CA LYS A 342 9.79 -0.75 6.79
C LYS A 342 9.89 -1.87 7.83
N ASP A 343 10.38 -3.02 7.41
CA ASP A 343 10.62 -4.15 8.31
C ASP A 343 11.99 -4.07 9.02
N ALA A 344 12.26 -5.04 9.91
CA ALA A 344 13.51 -5.10 10.67
C ALA A 344 14.77 -5.37 9.81
N GLN A 345 14.59 -5.86 8.57
CA GLN A 345 15.66 -6.07 7.60
C GLN A 345 15.90 -4.82 6.74
N GLY A 346 15.00 -3.84 6.84
CA GLY A 346 15.06 -2.56 6.14
C GLY A 346 14.19 -2.50 4.89
N ASP A 347 13.47 -3.57 4.55
CA ASP A 347 12.62 -3.62 3.37
C ASP A 347 11.37 -2.75 3.59
N GLU A 348 11.27 -1.66 2.82
CA GLU A 348 10.12 -0.76 2.76
C GLU A 348 9.54 -0.69 1.34
N ALA A 349 8.37 -0.08 1.17
CA ALA A 349 7.83 0.17 -0.16
C ALA A 349 8.75 1.12 -0.98
N VAL A 350 8.93 0.83 -2.26
CA VAL A 350 9.84 1.59 -3.14
C VAL A 350 9.35 3.02 -3.31
N LYS A 351 10.17 4.01 -2.96
CA LYS A 351 9.80 5.44 -2.97
C LYS A 351 9.83 6.04 -4.38
N TRP A 352 8.70 5.97 -5.07
CA TRP A 352 8.46 6.65 -6.36
C TRP A 352 8.58 8.17 -6.18
N GLY A 353 9.69 8.75 -6.65
CA GLY A 353 9.97 10.19 -6.58
C GLY A 353 11.44 10.52 -6.32
N VAL A 354 12.15 9.65 -5.59
CA VAL A 354 13.61 9.82 -5.36
C VAL A 354 14.38 9.70 -6.68
N LEU A 355 13.91 8.85 -7.60
CA LEU A 355 14.59 8.59 -8.87
C LEU A 355 14.72 9.84 -9.77
N GLU A 356 13.76 10.76 -9.78
CA GLU A 356 13.90 11.98 -10.59
C GLU A 356 14.95 12.94 -10.04
N GLU A 357 14.97 13.14 -8.71
CA GLU A 357 15.95 14.00 -8.07
C GLU A 357 17.35 13.37 -8.08
N GLU A 358 17.46 12.04 -7.92
CA GLU A 358 18.72 11.32 -8.09
C GLU A 358 19.19 11.30 -9.54
N VAL A 359 18.31 11.10 -10.54
CA VAL A 359 18.68 11.20 -11.96
C VAL A 359 19.11 12.63 -12.30
N LYS A 360 18.43 13.67 -11.82
CA LYS A 360 18.87 15.07 -11.99
C LYS A 360 20.22 15.33 -11.32
N LYS A 361 20.43 14.83 -10.09
CA LYS A 361 21.68 14.97 -9.32
C LYS A 361 22.85 14.22 -9.95
N ASN A 362 22.63 13.01 -10.45
CA ASN A 362 23.62 12.19 -11.14
C ASN A 362 23.93 12.74 -12.55
N ALA A 363 22.92 13.25 -13.26
CA ALA A 363 23.13 13.96 -14.52
C ALA A 363 23.91 15.28 -14.33
N ALA A 364 23.65 16.01 -13.22
CA ALA A 364 24.42 17.19 -12.85
C ALA A 364 25.87 16.85 -12.49
N ALA A 365 26.12 15.74 -11.78
CA ALA A 365 27.45 15.25 -11.46
C ALA A 365 28.25 14.88 -12.72
N HIS A 366 27.69 14.04 -13.61
CA HIS A 366 28.36 13.66 -14.86
C HIS A 366 28.47 14.79 -15.90
N GLY A 367 27.66 15.86 -15.77
CA GLY A 367 27.78 17.07 -16.58
C GLY A 367 28.98 17.95 -16.24
N ALA A 368 29.63 17.76 -15.08
CA ALA A 368 30.76 18.57 -14.63
C ALA A 368 32.10 18.09 -15.23
N ASP A 369 32.38 16.78 -15.20
CA ASP A 369 33.71 16.24 -15.57
C ASP A 369 34.07 16.40 -17.05
N ARG A 370 33.08 16.45 -17.96
CA ARG A 370 33.33 16.58 -19.41
C ARG A 370 33.80 17.98 -19.87
N LYS A 371 34.04 18.93 -18.96
CA LYS A 371 34.63 20.24 -19.27
C LYS A 371 36.11 20.38 -18.91
N GLY A 372 36.73 19.34 -18.38
CA GLY A 372 38.09 19.35 -17.84
C GLY A 372 39.17 18.64 -18.66
N GLY A 373 39.05 18.50 -19.98
CA GLY A 373 40.07 17.75 -20.73
C GLY A 373 39.95 17.80 -22.25
N LEU A 374 40.50 18.86 -22.87
CA LEU A 374 41.07 18.88 -24.23
C LEU A 374 41.62 20.29 -24.54
N ARG A 375 42.85 20.57 -24.08
CA ARG A 375 43.70 21.65 -24.62
C ARG A 375 44.95 21.03 -25.25
N GLY A 376 44.74 20.33 -26.37
CA GLY A 376 45.81 19.93 -27.28
C GLY A 376 46.36 21.15 -28.03
N LYS A 377 47.67 21.19 -28.23
CA LYS A 377 48.43 22.37 -28.67
C LYS A 377 48.98 22.18 -30.09
N VAL A 378 48.28 22.72 -31.08
CA VAL A 378 48.67 22.90 -32.49
C VAL A 378 47.95 24.17 -32.95
N GLY A 379 48.45 25.12 -33.73
CA GLY A 379 49.62 25.23 -34.61
C GLY A 379 49.18 26.21 -35.73
N MET A 380 50.03 27.14 -36.17
CA MET A 380 49.59 28.32 -36.95
C MET A 380 48.96 27.96 -38.31
N GLY A 381 47.93 28.73 -38.71
CA GLY A 381 47.36 28.72 -40.05
C GLY A 381 46.30 29.82 -40.21
N THR A 382 46.56 30.79 -41.09
CA THR A 382 45.70 31.95 -41.35
C THR A 382 44.62 31.65 -42.39
N SER A 383 43.36 32.08 -42.17
CA SER A 383 42.59 32.88 -43.14
C SER A 383 41.19 33.29 -42.64
N THR A 384 40.82 34.48 -43.12
CA THR A 384 39.51 35.16 -43.17
C THR A 384 38.22 34.34 -43.12
N GLY A 385 37.21 34.86 -42.40
CA GLY A 385 35.80 34.48 -42.55
C GLY A 385 34.97 34.87 -41.32
N ALA A 386 34.16 35.93 -41.43
CA ALA A 386 33.33 36.41 -40.31
C ALA A 386 31.93 35.80 -40.35
N GLU A 387 31.47 35.24 -39.23
CA GLU A 387 30.04 35.10 -38.91
C GLU A 387 29.87 34.97 -37.38
N ASP A 388 29.47 36.06 -36.72
CA ASP A 388 29.31 36.10 -35.26
C ASP A 388 28.02 35.40 -34.81
N THR A 389 28.16 34.24 -34.16
CA THR A 389 27.08 33.63 -33.38
C THR A 389 27.35 33.77 -31.87
N PRO A 390 26.38 34.27 -31.07
CA PRO A 390 26.67 34.73 -29.72
C PRO A 390 26.93 33.57 -28.74
N THR A 391 28.17 33.45 -28.29
CA THR A 391 28.57 32.46 -27.28
C THR A 391 27.92 32.76 -25.91
N LYS A 392 27.42 31.71 -25.25
CA LYS A 392 26.77 31.79 -23.93
C LYS A 392 27.75 32.25 -22.84
N LYS A 393 27.85 33.57 -22.60
CA LYS A 393 28.56 34.13 -21.44
C LYS A 393 27.98 33.55 -20.13
N LYS A 394 28.86 33.13 -19.22
CA LYS A 394 28.50 32.74 -17.85
C LYS A 394 27.74 33.90 -17.19
N ARG A 395 26.53 33.65 -16.67
CA ARG A 395 25.76 34.66 -15.95
C ARG A 395 26.45 35.00 -14.62
N GLY A 396 27.23 36.07 -14.61
CA GLY A 396 27.61 36.73 -13.36
C GLY A 396 26.38 37.32 -12.67
N ARG A 397 26.49 37.61 -11.36
CA ARG A 397 25.46 38.38 -10.65
C ARG A 397 25.23 39.72 -11.38
N PRO A 398 23.98 40.15 -11.60
CA PRO A 398 23.72 41.48 -12.14
C PRO A 398 24.37 42.55 -11.27
N SER A 399 24.95 43.58 -11.90
CA SER A 399 25.47 44.73 -11.17
C SER A 399 24.33 45.50 -10.50
N LYS A 400 24.62 46.25 -9.43
CA LYS A 400 23.61 47.06 -8.72
C LYS A 400 22.87 48.01 -9.68
N ALA A 401 23.61 48.64 -10.59
CA ALA A 401 23.06 49.55 -11.61
C ALA A 401 22.09 48.85 -12.59
N GLU A 402 22.33 47.58 -12.96
CA GLU A 402 21.38 46.84 -13.81
C GLU A 402 20.13 46.42 -13.03
N LEU A 403 20.27 46.12 -11.73
CA LEU A 403 19.15 45.84 -10.83
C LEU A 403 18.25 47.07 -10.65
N GLU A 404 18.85 48.26 -10.46
CA GLU A 404 18.15 49.54 -10.40
C GLU A 404 17.43 49.86 -11.72
N ARG A 405 18.07 49.62 -12.89
CA ARG A 405 17.41 49.77 -14.20
C ARG A 405 16.16 48.90 -14.34
N ARG A 406 16.28 47.61 -14.01
CA ARG A 406 15.15 46.65 -14.08
C ARG A 406 14.00 47.01 -13.12
N MET A 407 14.29 47.67 -11.99
CA MET A 407 13.27 48.19 -11.08
C MET A 407 12.55 49.39 -11.70
N ALA A 408 13.29 50.34 -12.29
CA ALA A 408 12.72 51.51 -12.97
C ALA A 408 11.83 51.12 -14.17
N ASP A 409 12.27 50.14 -14.96
CA ASP A 409 11.50 49.65 -16.11
C ASP A 409 10.19 48.96 -15.67
N LYS A 410 10.21 48.19 -14.58
CA LYS A 410 8.99 47.60 -13.98
C LYS A 410 8.02 48.65 -13.45
N VAL A 411 8.51 49.75 -12.86
CA VAL A 411 7.64 50.85 -12.39
C VAL A 411 6.97 51.56 -13.58
N LYS A 412 7.71 51.77 -14.68
CA LYS A 412 7.13 52.28 -15.94
C LYS A 412 6.10 51.33 -16.55
N GLU A 413 6.36 50.03 -16.54
CA GLU A 413 5.44 49.02 -17.06
C GLU A 413 4.15 48.93 -16.20
N ALA A 414 4.26 49.06 -14.88
CA ALA A 414 3.11 49.13 -13.98
C ALA A 414 2.26 50.39 -14.23
N ALA A 415 2.90 51.56 -14.37
CA ALA A 415 2.21 52.81 -14.71
C ALA A 415 1.52 52.74 -16.09
N ALA A 416 2.14 52.12 -17.08
CA ALA A 416 1.56 51.93 -18.42
C ALA A 416 0.37 50.95 -18.44
N ARG A 417 0.21 50.09 -17.43
CA ARG A 417 -0.92 49.15 -17.30
C ARG A 417 -2.12 49.72 -16.54
N GLY A 418 -2.10 51.00 -16.17
CA GLY A 418 -3.26 51.69 -15.57
C GLY A 418 -3.68 51.15 -14.20
N GLY A 419 -2.76 50.56 -13.43
CA GLY A 419 -3.03 50.03 -12.10
C GLY A 419 -2.79 51.07 -11.00
N PHE A 420 -3.80 51.89 -10.72
CA PHE A 420 -3.99 52.63 -9.46
C PHE A 420 -5.47 52.59 -9.09
#